data_AF-A0A7V6ANI5-F1
#
_entry.id   AF-A0A7V6ANI5-F1
#
_cell.length_a   1.000
_cell.length_b   1.000
_cell.length_c   1.000
_cell.angle_alpha   90.00
_cell.angle_beta   90.00
_cell.angle_gamma   90.00
#
_symmetry.space_group_name_H-M   'P 1'
#
loop_
_entity.id
_entity.type
_entity.pdbx_description
1 polymer ?
#
loop_
_entity_poly.entity_id
_entity_poly.type
_entity_poly.pdbx_seq_one_letter_code
_entity_poly.pdbx_strand_id
1 'polypeptide(L)'
;MKLTRILLVGMIALAVLLSACAKDENQDATPEETMAMPGTGTQIPTITNTKIDEFIKNYPVVFEKVNARMADLQKMQDENPAISALGTQAMEEVYGELAAIGIDMDEFNMLYQKIMYATSFIAQKARLESISDEEIDERIAQFRMLLNDPDAPQEQKMQIQQAIAELEAAKQQRTSTPSGLTEAEVGVIEARFEEIQTFLMEQVEKARQAEAQLQG
;
A
#
# COMPACT_ATOMS: atom_id res chain seq x y z
N MET A 1 6.05 16.54 14.89
CA MET A 1 6.26 16.38 13.43
C MET A 1 7.32 15.30 13.10
N LYS A 2 7.18 14.06 13.60
CA LYS A 2 8.14 12.96 13.34
C LYS A 2 7.49 11.68 12.77
N LEU A 3 6.16 11.57 12.81
CA LEU A 3 5.42 10.46 12.18
C LEU A 3 5.53 10.46 10.64
N THR A 4 5.69 11.65 10.05
CA THR A 4 5.73 11.84 8.58
C THR A 4 7.00 11.30 7.92
N ARG A 5 8.08 11.04 8.67
CA ARG A 5 9.35 10.55 8.11
C ARG A 5 9.43 9.02 7.99
N ILE A 6 8.68 8.27 8.79
CA ILE A 6 8.78 6.79 8.83
C ILE A 6 7.75 6.15 7.89
N LEU A 7 6.57 6.74 7.77
CA LEU A 7 5.70 6.52 6.60
C LEU A 7 6.46 6.84 5.30
N LEU A 8 7.38 7.80 5.34
CA LEU A 8 8.27 8.12 4.23
C LEU A 8 9.29 7.01 3.97
N VAL A 9 9.94 6.35 4.94
CA VAL A 9 10.92 5.29 4.62
C VAL A 9 10.25 4.04 4.04
N GLY A 10 9.09 3.64 4.59
CA GLY A 10 8.26 2.58 3.99
C GLY A 10 7.67 2.96 2.64
N MET A 11 7.24 4.22 2.45
CA MET A 11 6.81 4.75 1.14
C MET A 11 7.97 5.07 0.20
N ILE A 12 9.21 5.25 0.66
CA ILE A 12 10.38 5.52 -0.17
C ILE A 12 10.90 4.19 -0.72
N ALA A 13 10.90 3.12 0.08
CA ALA A 13 11.10 1.77 -0.47
C ALA A 13 10.01 1.44 -1.51
N LEU A 14 8.74 1.80 -1.23
CA LEU A 14 7.62 1.66 -2.17
C LEU A 14 7.77 2.59 -3.40
N ALA A 15 8.26 3.82 -3.24
CA ALA A 15 8.48 4.78 -4.32
C ALA A 15 9.68 4.39 -5.18
N VAL A 16 10.74 3.78 -4.61
CA VAL A 16 11.85 3.20 -5.38
C VAL A 16 11.37 2.02 -6.21
N LEU A 17 10.55 1.14 -5.61
CA LEU A 17 9.92 0.01 -6.32
C LEU A 17 8.93 0.47 -7.42
N LEU A 18 8.17 1.54 -7.18
CA LEU A 18 7.23 2.11 -8.17
C LEU A 18 7.93 2.96 -9.24
N SER A 19 9.02 3.67 -8.92
CA SER A 19 9.78 4.51 -9.87
C SER A 19 10.62 3.69 -10.84
N ALA A 20 11.08 2.50 -10.41
CA ALA A 20 11.74 1.54 -11.29
C ALA A 20 10.78 0.94 -12.35
N CYS A 21 9.46 1.06 -12.14
CA CYS A 21 8.43 0.69 -13.10
C CYS A 21 7.82 1.88 -13.87
N ALA A 22 8.16 3.14 -13.51
CA ALA A 22 7.50 4.34 -14.04
C ALA A 22 8.42 5.23 -14.89
N LYS A 23 9.57 4.72 -15.34
CA LYS A 23 10.48 5.47 -16.21
C LYS A 23 10.33 5.04 -17.68
N ASP A 24 9.10 5.13 -18.18
CA ASP A 24 8.81 5.32 -19.60
C ASP A 24 7.35 5.74 -19.76
N GLU A 25 7.08 7.03 -19.61
CA GLU A 25 5.87 7.61 -20.18
C GLU A 25 6.09 9.10 -20.51
N ASN A 26 6.90 9.32 -21.54
CA ASN A 26 6.66 10.40 -22.49
C ASN A 26 7.43 10.14 -23.78
N GLN A 27 7.00 9.12 -24.54
CA GLN A 27 7.12 9.17 -25.99
C GLN A 27 6.13 8.21 -26.64
N ASP A 28 5.47 8.76 -27.65
CA ASP A 28 4.47 8.23 -28.55
C ASP A 28 4.42 6.70 -28.73
N ALA A 29 3.17 6.23 -28.77
CA ALA A 29 2.79 4.89 -29.18
C ALA A 29 3.45 4.46 -30.50
N THR A 30 4.28 3.41 -30.42
CA THR A 30 4.43 2.43 -31.50
C THR A 30 4.36 1.02 -30.89
N PRO A 31 3.51 0.13 -31.42
CA PRO A 31 3.43 -1.26 -30.99
C PRO A 31 4.60 -2.07 -31.58
N GLU A 32 5.03 -3.09 -30.84
CA GLU A 32 6.07 -4.08 -31.20
C GLU A 32 7.53 -3.69 -30.86
N GLU A 33 7.94 -4.01 -29.62
CA GLU A 33 9.07 -4.92 -29.32
C GLU A 33 9.23 -5.04 -27.80
N THR A 34 8.45 -5.94 -27.21
CA THR A 34 8.66 -6.46 -25.85
C THR A 34 10.06 -7.06 -25.76
N MET A 35 10.99 -6.38 -25.09
CA MET A 35 12.16 -7.03 -24.50
C MET A 35 11.66 -7.90 -23.34
N ALA A 36 11.41 -9.16 -23.65
CA ALA A 36 11.06 -10.18 -22.69
C ALA A 36 12.23 -10.39 -21.71
N MET A 37 12.04 -10.00 -20.45
CA MET A 37 12.74 -10.67 -19.35
C MET A 37 12.14 -12.08 -19.19
N PRO A 38 12.96 -13.13 -19.01
CA PRO A 38 12.50 -14.51 -19.09
C PRO A 38 11.85 -14.98 -17.77
N GLY A 39 10.55 -15.30 -17.83
CA GLY A 39 9.80 -16.13 -16.87
C GLY A 39 9.50 -15.46 -15.53
N THR A 40 8.29 -15.50 -14.96
CA THR A 40 7.23 -16.50 -14.99
C THR A 40 5.87 -15.79 -14.86
N GLY A 41 4.78 -16.42 -15.29
CA GLY A 41 3.45 -15.83 -15.16
C GLY A 41 3.11 -15.57 -13.70
N THR A 42 3.23 -14.34 -13.24
CA THR A 42 2.95 -13.92 -11.87
C THR A 42 1.43 -13.89 -11.68
N GLN A 43 0.87 -15.04 -11.32
CA GLN A 43 -0.45 -15.05 -10.71
C GLN A 43 -0.37 -14.24 -9.42
N ILE A 44 -1.20 -13.19 -9.31
CA ILE A 44 -1.32 -12.40 -8.08
C ILE A 44 -1.66 -13.39 -6.95
N PRO A 45 -0.85 -13.46 -5.87
CA PRO A 45 -1.03 -14.46 -4.83
C PRO A 45 -2.41 -14.30 -4.18
N THR A 46 -3.10 -15.42 -4.03
CA THR A 46 -4.37 -15.46 -3.29
C THR A 46 -4.08 -15.45 -1.80
N ILE A 47 -4.70 -14.53 -1.05
CA ILE A 47 -4.53 -14.48 0.40
C ILE A 47 -5.23 -15.69 1.02
N THR A 48 -4.46 -16.47 1.78
CA THR A 48 -4.92 -17.59 2.59
C THR A 48 -4.26 -17.52 3.96
N ASN A 49 -4.75 -18.27 4.95
CA ASN A 49 -4.11 -18.35 6.28
C ASN A 49 -2.64 -18.77 6.17
N THR A 50 -2.34 -19.76 5.33
CA THR A 50 -0.97 -20.22 5.08
C THR A 50 -0.10 -19.09 4.52
N LYS A 51 -0.62 -18.28 3.58
CA LYS A 51 0.13 -17.14 3.04
C LYS A 51 0.35 -16.05 4.09
N ILE A 52 -0.60 -15.83 5.00
CA ILE A 52 -0.40 -14.90 6.13
C ILE A 52 0.67 -15.44 7.09
N ASP A 53 0.67 -16.74 7.40
CA ASP A 53 1.70 -17.36 8.25
C ASP A 53 3.09 -17.25 7.61
N GLU A 54 3.19 -17.54 6.30
CA GLU A 54 4.41 -17.36 5.52
C GLU A 54 4.88 -15.90 5.54
N PHE A 55 3.96 -14.95 5.37
CA PHE A 55 4.26 -13.52 5.43
C PHE A 55 4.81 -13.11 6.80
N ILE A 56 4.13 -13.45 7.90
CA ILE A 56 4.55 -13.12 9.27
C ILE A 56 5.92 -13.75 9.58
N LYS A 57 6.14 -14.98 9.12
CA LYS A 57 7.42 -15.69 9.30
C LYS A 57 8.56 -15.07 8.49
N ASN A 58 8.32 -14.72 7.24
CA ASN A 58 9.36 -14.30 6.29
C ASN A 58 9.68 -12.81 6.40
N TYR A 59 8.71 -11.97 6.80
CA TYR A 59 8.88 -10.53 6.85
C TYR A 59 10.08 -10.06 7.69
N PRO A 60 10.34 -10.59 8.90
CA PRO A 60 11.52 -10.18 9.68
C PRO A 60 12.83 -10.47 8.95
N VAL A 61 12.90 -11.59 8.23
CA VAL A 61 14.08 -11.99 7.46
C VAL A 61 14.28 -11.06 6.26
N VAL A 62 13.21 -10.79 5.50
CA VAL A 62 13.26 -9.84 4.39
C VAL A 62 13.67 -8.45 4.88
N PHE A 63 13.07 -7.99 5.97
CA PHE A 63 13.34 -6.70 6.57
C PHE A 63 14.80 -6.56 7.01
N GLU A 64 15.36 -7.58 7.67
CA GLU A 64 16.77 -7.60 8.08
C GLU A 64 17.71 -7.50 6.87
N LYS A 65 17.44 -8.29 5.83
CA LYS A 65 18.25 -8.33 4.60
C LYS A 65 18.24 -7.01 3.84
N VAL A 66 17.06 -6.43 3.67
CA VAL A 66 16.89 -5.11 3.03
C VAL A 66 17.59 -4.03 3.85
N ASN A 67 17.41 -4.02 5.18
CA ASN A 67 18.02 -2.99 6.03
C ASN A 67 19.54 -3.07 6.08
N ALA A 68 20.12 -4.26 6.08
CA ALA A 68 21.57 -4.44 6.03
C ALA A 68 22.20 -3.77 4.81
N ARG A 69 21.43 -3.58 3.73
CA ARG A 69 21.85 -2.98 2.47
C ARG A 69 21.24 -1.58 2.25
N MET A 70 20.49 -1.02 3.21
CA MET A 70 19.69 0.19 2.99
C MET A 70 20.49 1.38 2.46
N ALA A 71 21.71 1.58 2.96
CA ALA A 71 22.58 2.67 2.51
C ALA A 71 23.01 2.53 1.03
N ASP A 72 23.14 1.29 0.54
CA ASP A 72 23.42 1.02 -0.86
C ASP A 72 22.16 1.08 -1.70
N LEU A 73 21.04 0.55 -1.21
CA LEU A 73 19.74 0.62 -1.89
C LEU A 73 19.28 2.07 -2.13
N GLN A 74 19.56 2.98 -1.20
CA GLN A 74 19.29 4.42 -1.37
C GLN A 74 19.99 5.03 -2.59
N LYS A 75 21.11 4.45 -3.03
CA LYS A 75 21.87 4.92 -4.21
C LYS A 75 21.10 4.70 -5.51
N MET A 76 20.10 3.82 -5.57
CA MET A 76 19.26 3.64 -6.76
C MET A 76 18.59 4.95 -7.22
N GLN A 77 18.32 5.87 -6.29
CA GLN A 77 17.72 7.17 -6.57
C GLN A 77 18.72 8.22 -7.07
N ASP A 78 20.02 7.91 -7.11
CA ASP A 78 21.04 8.85 -7.54
C ASP A 78 20.93 9.10 -9.06
N GLU A 79 21.08 10.37 -9.46
CA GLU A 79 21.03 10.76 -10.87
C GLU A 79 22.26 10.27 -11.66
N ASN A 80 23.35 9.95 -10.97
CA ASN A 80 24.55 9.38 -11.56
C ASN A 80 24.34 7.89 -11.84
N PRO A 81 24.39 7.43 -13.12
CA PRO A 81 24.17 6.04 -13.47
C PRO A 81 25.13 5.06 -12.80
N ALA A 82 26.39 5.47 -12.55
CA ALA A 82 27.36 4.62 -11.89
C ALA A 82 27.06 4.43 -10.39
N ILE A 83 26.45 5.44 -9.74
CA ILE A 83 26.02 5.35 -8.35
C ILE A 83 24.71 4.56 -8.25
N SER A 84 23.76 4.82 -9.16
CA SER A 84 22.51 4.07 -9.28
C SER A 84 22.74 2.57 -9.49
N ALA A 85 23.72 2.19 -10.32
CA ALA A 85 24.09 0.80 -10.56
C ALA A 85 24.54 0.05 -9.28
N LEU A 86 25.18 0.74 -8.32
CA LEU A 86 25.53 0.13 -7.02
C LEU A 86 24.28 -0.24 -6.22
N GLY A 87 23.23 0.58 -6.31
CA GLY A 87 21.95 0.30 -5.70
C GLY A 87 21.25 -0.90 -6.34
N THR A 88 21.29 -1.00 -7.68
CA THR A 88 20.76 -2.17 -8.41
C THR A 88 21.48 -3.44 -8.00
N GLN A 89 22.81 -3.43 -7.95
CA GLN A 89 23.61 -4.57 -7.52
C GLN A 89 23.26 -4.99 -6.08
N ALA A 90 23.13 -4.02 -5.17
CA ALA A 90 22.72 -4.33 -3.79
C ALA A 90 21.34 -4.99 -3.73
N MET A 91 20.39 -4.59 -4.60
CA MET A 91 19.09 -5.23 -4.69
C MET A 91 19.19 -6.65 -5.23
N GLU A 92 19.97 -6.89 -6.29
CA GLU A 92 20.22 -8.22 -6.83
C GLU A 92 20.82 -9.17 -5.78
N GLU A 93 21.75 -8.66 -4.96
CA GLU A 93 22.32 -9.42 -3.85
C GLU A 93 21.26 -9.77 -2.80
N VAL A 94 20.37 -8.84 -2.43
CA VAL A 94 19.23 -9.14 -1.54
C VAL A 94 18.32 -10.21 -2.15
N TYR A 95 17.96 -10.09 -3.43
CA TYR A 95 17.16 -11.09 -4.14
C TYR A 95 17.83 -12.46 -4.12
N GLY A 96 19.13 -12.53 -4.39
CA GLY A 96 19.90 -13.77 -4.34
C GLY A 96 19.95 -14.39 -2.94
N GLU A 97 20.17 -13.56 -1.90
CA GLU A 97 20.20 -14.01 -0.50
C GLU A 97 18.83 -14.56 -0.05
N LEU A 98 17.73 -13.95 -0.47
CA LEU A 98 16.37 -14.39 -0.16
C LEU A 98 15.98 -15.64 -0.94
N ALA A 99 16.32 -15.70 -2.23
CA ALA A 99 16.09 -16.89 -3.06
C ALA A 99 16.85 -18.11 -2.50
N ALA A 100 18.07 -17.92 -1.99
CA ALA A 100 18.87 -18.99 -1.39
C ALA A 100 18.23 -19.63 -0.14
N ILE A 101 17.33 -18.92 0.54
CA ILE A 101 16.55 -19.42 1.69
C ILE A 101 15.10 -19.74 1.33
N GLY A 102 14.76 -19.75 0.04
CA GLY A 102 13.44 -20.13 -0.46
C GLY A 102 12.37 -19.04 -0.33
N ILE A 103 12.77 -17.76 -0.24
CA ILE A 103 11.86 -16.63 -0.26
C ILE A 103 11.86 -16.02 -1.67
N ASP A 104 10.73 -16.11 -2.35
CA ASP A 104 10.47 -15.37 -3.59
C ASP A 104 10.09 -13.93 -3.24
N MET A 105 10.95 -12.99 -3.64
CA MET A 105 10.78 -11.58 -3.30
C MET A 105 9.62 -10.92 -4.06
N ASP A 106 9.32 -11.38 -5.27
CA ASP A 106 8.21 -10.84 -6.06
C ASP A 106 6.87 -11.31 -5.49
N GLU A 107 6.77 -12.60 -5.15
CA GLU A 107 5.61 -13.13 -4.44
C GLU A 107 5.41 -12.44 -3.08
N PHE A 108 6.50 -12.30 -2.31
CA PHE A 108 6.47 -11.62 -1.01
C PHE A 108 5.99 -10.17 -1.13
N ASN A 109 6.51 -9.42 -2.11
CA ASN A 109 6.12 -8.03 -2.34
C ASN A 109 4.65 -7.88 -2.75
N MET A 110 4.16 -8.74 -3.65
CA MET A 110 2.75 -8.74 -4.04
C MET A 110 1.84 -9.06 -2.85
N LEU A 111 2.22 -10.06 -2.04
CA LEU A 111 1.47 -10.44 -0.84
C LEU A 111 1.48 -9.31 0.20
N TYR A 112 2.63 -8.67 0.44
CA TYR A 112 2.76 -7.51 1.31
C TYR A 112 1.81 -6.38 0.88
N GLN A 113 1.85 -5.98 -0.39
CA GLN A 113 0.98 -4.92 -0.91
C GLN A 113 -0.50 -5.25 -0.70
N LYS A 114 -0.88 -6.50 -0.96
CA LYS A 114 -2.27 -6.96 -0.84
C LYS A 114 -2.74 -6.99 0.63
N ILE A 115 -1.90 -7.45 1.55
CA ILE A 115 -2.15 -7.40 3.01
C ILE A 115 -2.29 -5.96 3.49
N MET A 116 -1.39 -5.07 3.08
CA MET A 116 -1.44 -3.64 3.45
C MET A 116 -2.70 -2.95 2.92
N TYR A 117 -3.10 -3.28 1.70
CA TYR A 117 -4.31 -2.74 1.10
C TYR A 117 -5.57 -3.25 1.81
N ALA A 118 -5.64 -4.56 2.09
CA ALA A 118 -6.76 -5.17 2.80
C ALA A 118 -6.90 -4.64 4.24
N THR A 119 -5.78 -4.53 4.96
CA THR A 119 -5.80 -3.98 6.33
C THR A 119 -6.19 -2.50 6.38
N SER A 120 -5.74 -1.70 5.42
CA SER A 120 -6.19 -0.31 5.27
C SER A 120 -7.69 -0.22 5.00
N PHE A 121 -8.20 -1.06 4.09
CA PHE A 121 -9.63 -1.15 3.80
C PHE A 121 -10.44 -1.55 5.04
N ILE A 122 -10.04 -2.57 5.78
CA ILE A 122 -10.73 -3.01 7.00
C ILE A 122 -10.74 -1.89 8.05
N ALA A 123 -9.61 -1.21 8.26
CA ALA A 123 -9.53 -0.07 9.18
C ALA A 123 -10.45 1.09 8.73
N GLN A 124 -10.48 1.39 7.43
CA GLN A 124 -11.36 2.42 6.86
C GLN A 124 -12.83 2.03 7.00
N LYS A 125 -13.19 0.77 6.71
CA LYS A 125 -14.53 0.23 6.86
C LYS A 125 -14.99 0.33 8.31
N ALA A 126 -14.18 -0.12 9.28
CA ALA A 126 -14.49 0.00 10.70
C ALA A 126 -14.66 1.46 11.16
N ARG A 127 -13.83 2.38 10.65
CA ARG A 127 -14.00 3.82 10.89
C ARG A 127 -15.31 4.34 10.31
N LEU A 128 -15.67 3.90 9.10
CA LEU A 128 -16.90 4.30 8.45
C LEU A 128 -18.12 3.73 9.18
N GLU A 129 -18.10 2.48 9.63
CA GLU A 129 -19.19 1.85 10.41
C GLU A 129 -19.56 2.59 11.71
N SER A 130 -18.69 3.48 12.21
CA SER A 130 -19.00 4.36 13.35
C SER A 130 -20.07 5.44 13.07
N ILE A 131 -20.45 5.64 11.82
CA ILE A 131 -21.56 6.52 11.40
C ILE A 131 -22.64 5.60 10.83
N SER A 132 -23.86 5.60 11.34
CA SER A 132 -24.92 4.72 10.81
C SER A 132 -25.34 5.11 9.39
N ASP A 133 -25.82 4.14 8.60
CA ASP A 133 -26.39 4.42 7.28
C ASP A 133 -27.60 5.36 7.38
N GLU A 134 -28.37 5.26 8.48
CA GLU A 134 -29.49 6.15 8.80
C GLU A 134 -29.01 7.59 9.01
N GLU A 135 -27.95 7.82 9.77
CA GLU A 135 -27.37 9.16 9.95
C GLU A 135 -26.84 9.76 8.64
N ILE A 136 -26.25 8.93 7.76
CA ILE A 136 -25.84 9.37 6.42
C ILE A 136 -27.06 9.75 5.59
N ASP A 137 -28.10 8.92 5.57
CA ASP A 137 -29.30 9.15 4.77
C ASP A 137 -30.07 10.39 5.26
N GLU A 138 -30.16 10.60 6.58
CA GLU A 138 -30.71 11.82 7.19
C GLU A 138 -29.90 13.06 6.79
N ARG A 139 -28.56 12.96 6.79
CA ARG A 139 -27.70 14.08 6.41
C ARG A 139 -27.80 14.42 4.94
N ILE A 140 -27.87 13.41 4.07
CA ILE A 140 -28.12 13.58 2.63
C ILE A 140 -29.50 14.22 2.42
N ALA A 141 -30.53 13.77 3.14
CA ALA A 141 -31.87 14.36 3.06
C ALA A 141 -31.87 15.85 3.46
N GLN A 142 -31.20 16.20 4.57
CA GLN A 142 -31.01 17.60 5.00
C GLN A 142 -30.31 18.43 3.92
N PHE A 143 -29.24 17.92 3.33
CA PHE A 143 -28.52 18.61 2.25
C PHE A 143 -29.35 18.76 0.97
N ARG A 144 -30.13 17.74 0.59
CA ARG A 144 -31.06 17.83 -0.55
C ARG A 144 -32.17 18.86 -0.31
N MET A 145 -32.64 19.03 0.94
CA MET A 145 -33.57 20.11 1.28
C MET A 145 -32.93 21.49 1.10
N LEU A 146 -31.67 21.67 1.52
CA LEU A 146 -30.93 22.93 1.36
C LEU A 146 -30.62 23.26 -0.12
N LEU A 147 -30.46 22.25 -0.99
CA LEU A 147 -30.30 22.47 -2.43
C LEU A 147 -31.57 23.02 -3.10
N ASN A 148 -32.74 22.71 -2.55
CA ASN A 148 -34.03 23.17 -3.06
C ASN A 148 -34.36 24.61 -2.64
N ASP A 149 -33.55 25.24 -1.78
CA ASP A 149 -33.69 26.64 -1.42
C ASP A 149 -33.38 27.53 -2.65
N PRO A 150 -34.35 28.28 -3.19
CA PRO A 150 -34.12 29.14 -4.35
C PRO A 150 -33.15 30.29 -4.05
N ASP A 151 -33.01 30.70 -2.79
CA ASP A 151 -32.23 31.87 -2.36
C ASP A 151 -30.79 31.52 -1.98
N ALA A 152 -30.44 30.23 -1.90
CA ALA A 152 -29.08 29.79 -1.59
C ALA A 152 -28.09 30.11 -2.73
N PRO A 153 -26.93 30.75 -2.44
CA PRO A 153 -25.89 31.05 -3.43
C PRO A 153 -25.41 29.80 -4.18
N GLN A 154 -25.06 29.97 -5.47
CA GLN A 154 -24.64 28.86 -6.33
C GLN A 154 -23.37 28.15 -5.81
N GLU A 155 -22.43 28.88 -5.22
CA GLU A 155 -21.24 28.31 -4.59
C GLU A 155 -21.57 27.41 -3.41
N GLN A 156 -22.55 27.81 -2.58
CA GLN A 156 -23.04 26.99 -1.47
C GLN A 156 -23.73 25.72 -1.99
N LYS A 157 -24.50 25.82 -3.08
CA LYS A 157 -25.13 24.66 -3.73
C LYS A 157 -24.09 23.67 -4.26
N MET A 158 -23.00 24.14 -4.85
CA MET A 158 -21.90 23.26 -5.29
C MET A 158 -21.22 22.56 -4.12
N GLN A 159 -20.93 23.27 -3.03
CA GLN A 159 -20.35 22.66 -1.82
C GLN A 159 -21.27 21.60 -1.22
N ILE A 160 -22.58 21.84 -1.20
CA ILE A 160 -23.56 20.86 -0.72
C ILE A 160 -23.63 19.63 -1.65
N GLN A 161 -23.59 19.82 -2.97
CA GLN A 161 -23.54 18.70 -3.92
C GLN A 161 -22.27 17.85 -3.74
N GLN A 162 -21.13 18.49 -3.53
CA GLN A 162 -19.88 17.79 -3.24
C GLN A 162 -19.96 17.00 -1.93
N ALA A 163 -20.51 17.60 -0.87
CA ALA A 163 -20.71 16.91 0.41
C ALA A 163 -21.65 15.70 0.30
N ILE A 164 -22.70 15.78 -0.52
CA ILE A 164 -23.57 14.63 -0.82
C ILE A 164 -22.78 13.54 -1.53
N ALA A 165 -22.00 13.88 -2.56
CA ALA A 165 -21.20 12.91 -3.30
C ALA A 165 -20.17 12.19 -2.40
N GLU A 166 -19.55 12.92 -1.47
CA GLU A 166 -18.63 12.34 -0.48
C GLU A 166 -19.33 11.38 0.48
N LEU A 167 -20.54 11.71 0.94
CA LEU A 167 -21.36 10.83 1.80
C LEU A 167 -21.83 9.57 1.05
N GLU A 168 -22.27 9.71 -0.20
CA GLU A 168 -22.68 8.58 -1.04
C GLU A 168 -21.48 7.67 -1.37
N ALA A 169 -20.31 8.26 -1.65
CA ALA A 169 -19.06 7.52 -1.85
C ALA A 169 -18.62 6.78 -0.58
N ALA A 170 -18.76 7.41 0.59
CA ALA A 170 -18.48 6.76 1.88
C ALA A 170 -19.39 5.55 2.12
N LYS A 171 -20.68 5.64 1.77
CA LYS A 171 -21.63 4.53 1.85
C LYS A 171 -21.25 3.38 0.91
N GLN A 172 -20.88 3.70 -0.34
CA GLN A 172 -20.40 2.69 -1.29
C GLN A 172 -19.12 1.99 -0.80
N GLN A 173 -18.14 2.76 -0.30
CA GLN A 173 -16.86 2.25 0.22
C GLN A 173 -17.00 1.29 1.41
N ARG A 174 -18.12 1.30 2.14
CA ARG A 174 -18.39 0.30 3.20
C ARG A 174 -18.70 -1.09 2.65
N THR A 175 -19.25 -1.14 1.44
CA THR A 175 -19.85 -2.35 0.86
C THR A 175 -19.04 -2.93 -0.28
N SER A 176 -18.20 -2.12 -0.94
CA SER A 176 -17.39 -2.57 -2.06
C SER A 176 -16.04 -3.10 -1.59
N THR A 177 -15.81 -4.38 -1.85
CA THR A 177 -14.46 -4.94 -1.77
C THR A 177 -13.55 -4.19 -2.74
N PRO A 178 -12.32 -3.82 -2.34
CA PRO A 178 -11.41 -3.10 -3.22
C PRO A 178 -10.99 -3.91 -4.45
N SER A 179 -10.74 -3.24 -5.58
CA SER A 179 -10.21 -3.90 -6.79
C SER A 179 -8.91 -4.65 -6.49
N GLY A 180 -8.82 -5.91 -6.92
CA GLY A 180 -7.67 -6.77 -6.66
C GLY A 180 -7.75 -7.59 -5.37
N LEU A 181 -8.82 -7.44 -4.59
CA LEU A 181 -9.18 -8.30 -3.45
C LEU A 181 -10.53 -8.97 -3.71
N THR A 182 -10.66 -10.22 -3.26
CA THR A 182 -11.96 -10.89 -3.17
C THR A 182 -12.52 -10.81 -1.76
N GLU A 183 -13.84 -10.94 -1.60
CA GLU A 183 -14.49 -10.97 -0.26
C GLU A 183 -13.91 -12.07 0.64
N ALA A 184 -13.60 -13.24 0.06
CA ALA A 184 -12.97 -14.34 0.78
C ALA A 184 -11.61 -13.93 1.35
N GLU A 185 -10.78 -13.25 0.56
CA GLU A 185 -9.45 -12.79 0.98
C GLU A 185 -9.53 -11.70 2.05
N VAL A 186 -10.49 -10.76 1.91
CA VAL A 186 -10.79 -9.79 2.97
C VAL A 186 -11.18 -10.52 4.25
N GLY A 187 -12.05 -11.53 4.17
CA GLY A 187 -12.46 -12.33 5.32
C GLY A 187 -11.30 -13.05 6.03
N VAL A 188 -10.30 -13.53 5.29
CA VAL A 188 -9.09 -14.13 5.89
C VAL A 188 -8.28 -13.07 6.66
N ILE A 189 -8.08 -11.88 6.08
CA ILE A 189 -7.34 -10.79 6.75
C ILE A 189 -8.13 -10.26 7.95
N GLU A 190 -9.45 -10.09 7.82
CA GLU A 190 -10.33 -9.63 8.88
C GLU A 190 -10.29 -10.58 10.09
N ALA A 191 -10.32 -11.89 9.86
CA ALA A 191 -10.21 -12.89 10.92
C ALA A 191 -8.87 -12.87 11.68
N ARG A 192 -7.81 -12.32 11.08
CA ARG A 192 -6.45 -12.22 11.67
C ARG A 192 -5.99 -10.77 11.83
N PHE A 193 -6.92 -9.83 11.79
CA PHE A 193 -6.58 -8.42 11.67
C PHE A 193 -5.74 -7.90 12.83
N GLU A 194 -6.11 -8.25 14.06
CA GLU A 194 -5.40 -7.85 15.28
C GLU A 194 -3.96 -8.41 15.31
N GLU A 195 -3.78 -9.66 14.89
CA GLU A 195 -2.47 -10.31 14.81
C GLU A 195 -1.57 -9.61 13.79
N ILE A 196 -2.09 -9.36 12.59
CA ILE A 196 -1.36 -8.68 11.51
C ILE A 196 -1.00 -7.25 11.94
N GLN A 197 -1.93 -6.51 12.53
CA GLN A 197 -1.67 -5.15 13.02
C GLN A 197 -0.61 -5.15 14.11
N THR A 198 -0.72 -6.04 15.10
CA THR A 198 0.24 -6.15 16.20
C THR A 198 1.64 -6.46 15.66
N PHE A 199 1.72 -7.46 14.77
CA PHE A 199 2.97 -7.81 14.10
C PHE A 199 3.58 -6.61 13.38
N LEU A 200 2.83 -5.93 12.51
CA LEU A 200 3.34 -4.77 11.75
C LEU A 200 3.78 -3.63 12.67
N MET A 201 3.04 -3.34 13.75
CA MET A 201 3.42 -2.33 14.74
C MET A 201 4.74 -2.67 15.44
N GLU A 202 4.93 -3.95 15.82
CA GLU A 202 6.19 -4.41 16.41
C GLU A 202 7.37 -4.25 15.44
N GLN A 203 7.17 -4.56 14.15
CA GLN A 203 8.22 -4.38 13.14
C GLN A 203 8.60 -2.91 12.96
N VAL A 204 7.62 -2.00 12.97
CA VAL A 204 7.87 -0.55 12.89
C VAL A 204 8.66 -0.06 14.11
N GLU A 205 8.35 -0.55 15.31
CA GLU A 205 9.08 -0.16 16.52
C GLU A 205 10.52 -0.70 16.50
N LYS A 206 10.73 -1.94 16.03
CA LYS A 206 12.09 -2.48 15.82
C LYS A 206 12.88 -1.66 14.80
N ALA A 207 12.24 -1.24 13.71
CA ALA A 207 12.85 -0.35 12.71
C ALA A 207 13.35 0.96 13.35
N ARG A 208 12.48 1.59 14.16
CA ARG A 208 12.79 2.84 14.85
C ARG A 208 13.97 2.69 15.81
N GLN A 209 14.03 1.58 16.54
CA GLN A 209 15.12 1.30 17.47
C GLN A 209 16.45 1.07 16.74
N ALA A 210 16.44 0.36 15.61
CA ALA A 210 17.61 0.16 14.78
C ALA A 210 18.14 1.50 14.20
N GLU A 211 17.26 2.36 13.69
CA GLU A 211 17.65 3.70 13.21
C GLU A 211 18.25 4.57 14.32
N ALA A 212 17.66 4.55 15.52
CA ALA A 212 18.15 5.33 16.65
C ALA A 212 19.56 4.91 17.10
N GLN A 213 19.91 3.62 16.98
CA GLN A 213 21.24 3.10 17.28
C GLN A 213 22.29 3.51 16.23
N LEU A 214 21.89 3.75 14.98
CA LEU A 214 22.80 4.17 13.92
C LEU A 214 23.09 5.69 13.92
N GLN A 215 22.27 6.48 14.62
CA GLN A 215 22.41 7.95 14.70
C GLN A 215 23.08 8.44 15.99
N GLY A 216 23.37 7.56 16.95
CA GLY A 216 24.04 7.85 18.22
C GLY A 216 25.49 7.40 18.22
#